data_AF-A0A382CD18-F1
#
_entry.id   AF-A0A382CD18-F1
#
_cell.length_a   1.000
_cell.length_b   1.000
_cell.length_c   1.000
_cell.angle_alpha   90.00
_cell.angle_beta   90.00
_cell.angle_gamma   90.00
#
_symmetry.space_group_name_H-M   'P 1'
#
loop_
_entity.id
_entity.type
_entity.pdbx_description
1 polymer ?
#
loop_
_entity_poly.entity_id
_entity_poly.type
_entity_poly.pdbx_seq_one_letter_code
_entity_poly.pdbx_strand_id
1 'polypeptide(L)'
;MRSSISFKPLLIIVTWIFCALTVACGLGPTQYSLDITVEPAGAASISLTPEPDKNGNYPENTIVTIAITPSPGYRIGNWNGHVSDRNAPITTIVMDTNHKVELQLSAIVTPSEESHALDTDLNVKDQADRAAADKAAATKEAADRAEADKAAADKAAADKAAADK
;
A
#
# COMPACT_ATOMS: atom_id res chain seq x y z
N MET A 1 -67.96 39.97 70.49
CA MET A 1 -66.71 39.20 70.29
C MET A 1 -66.35 39.34 68.81
N ARG A 2 -65.62 40.39 68.44
CA ARG A 2 -64.17 40.44 68.20
C ARG A 2 -63.76 39.66 66.94
N SER A 3 -63.56 40.39 65.84
CA SER A 3 -62.45 40.21 64.88
C SER A 3 -62.62 41.27 63.77
N SER A 4 -61.95 42.42 63.87
CA SER A 4 -60.54 42.72 63.56
C SER A 4 -60.37 43.11 62.08
N ILE A 5 -60.08 44.39 61.89
CA ILE A 5 -59.63 45.04 60.65
C ILE A 5 -58.24 44.49 60.28
N SER A 6 -57.96 44.30 58.99
CA SER A 6 -56.59 44.37 58.48
C SER A 6 -56.58 44.96 57.06
N PHE A 7 -56.09 46.19 56.95
CA PHE A 7 -55.74 46.87 55.71
C PHE A 7 -54.27 47.27 55.86
N LYS A 8 -53.38 46.82 54.94
CA LYS A 8 -52.05 47.37 54.57
C LYS A 8 -51.09 46.27 54.02
N PRO A 9 -50.01 46.60 53.28
CA PRO A 9 -49.90 47.35 52.01
C PRO A 9 -48.79 46.72 51.11
N LEU A 10 -48.27 47.48 50.12
CA LEU A 10 -46.92 47.38 49.50
C LEU A 10 -46.77 46.71 48.10
N LEU A 11 -46.86 47.55 47.06
CA LEU A 11 -45.79 47.82 46.07
C LEU A 11 -45.07 46.63 45.40
N ILE A 12 -45.42 46.30 44.14
CA ILE A 12 -44.42 45.96 43.10
C ILE A 12 -44.85 46.61 41.78
N ILE A 13 -44.28 47.78 41.56
CA ILE A 13 -43.97 48.33 40.24
C ILE A 13 -42.94 47.40 39.63
N VAL A 14 -43.24 46.64 38.57
CA VAL A 14 -42.31 46.47 37.45
C VAL A 14 -43.18 46.18 36.21
N THR A 15 -43.02 47.05 35.23
CA THR A 15 -43.16 46.85 33.79
C THR A 15 -43.08 45.37 33.35
N TRP A 16 -43.68 45.02 32.22
CA TRP A 16 -43.05 44.24 31.12
C TRP A 16 -44.09 44.17 29.98
N ILE A 17 -44.53 45.34 29.53
CA ILE A 17 -44.56 45.54 28.07
C ILE A 17 -43.13 45.29 27.61
N PHE A 18 -42.99 44.56 26.51
CA PHE A 18 -41.77 43.92 26.00
C PHE A 18 -41.59 42.44 26.38
N CYS A 19 -42.59 41.61 26.05
CA CYS A 19 -42.22 40.52 25.15
C CYS A 19 -42.20 41.14 23.74
N ALA A 20 -41.12 41.84 23.40
CA ALA A 20 -40.67 41.77 22.03
C ALA A 20 -40.37 40.29 21.85
N LEU A 21 -41.34 39.55 21.31
CA LEU A 21 -41.03 38.31 20.64
C LEU A 21 -40.18 38.77 19.47
N THR A 22 -38.88 38.86 19.74
CA THR A 22 -37.86 39.12 18.74
C THR A 22 -38.07 38.02 17.74
N VAL A 23 -38.71 38.34 16.63
CA VAL A 23 -38.57 37.56 15.42
C VAL A 23 -37.11 37.78 15.06
N ALA A 24 -36.24 36.94 15.61
CA ALA A 24 -34.94 36.70 15.02
C ALA A 24 -35.27 36.18 13.62
N CYS A 25 -35.31 37.12 12.67
CA CYS A 25 -35.31 36.80 11.25
C CYS A 25 -34.23 35.74 11.06
N GLY A 26 -34.63 34.58 10.55
CA GLY A 26 -33.92 33.30 10.62
C GLY A 26 -32.60 33.28 9.86
N LEU A 27 -31.62 34.04 10.33
CA LEU A 27 -30.22 33.87 9.99
C LEU A 27 -29.69 32.82 10.96
N GLY A 28 -30.03 31.56 10.70
CA GLY A 28 -29.25 30.45 11.26
C GLY A 28 -27.78 30.60 10.83
N PRO A 29 -26.84 29.97 11.56
CA PRO A 29 -25.45 29.94 11.10
C PRO A 29 -25.40 29.39 9.67
N THR A 30 -24.56 29.99 8.83
CA THR A 30 -24.22 29.48 7.50
C THR A 30 -23.74 28.05 7.61
N GLN A 31 -24.23 27.19 6.72
CA GLN A 31 -23.94 25.76 6.73
C GLN A 31 -23.61 25.28 5.31
N TYR A 32 -22.79 24.24 5.24
CA TYR A 32 -22.34 23.65 3.99
C TYR A 32 -22.40 22.13 4.03
N SER A 33 -22.66 21.54 2.87
CA SER A 33 -22.69 20.09 2.68
C SER A 33 -21.33 19.56 2.23
N LEU A 34 -20.97 18.35 2.67
CA LEU A 34 -19.82 17.60 2.18
C LEU A 34 -20.29 16.30 1.55
N ASP A 35 -20.12 16.17 0.23
CA ASP A 35 -20.41 14.96 -0.53
C ASP A 35 -19.09 14.22 -0.82
N ILE A 36 -19.01 12.95 -0.42
CA ILE A 36 -17.85 12.11 -0.69
C ILE A 36 -18.30 10.85 -1.43
N THR A 37 -17.79 10.67 -2.65
CA THR A 37 -18.05 9.49 -3.48
C THR A 37 -16.80 8.62 -3.53
N VAL A 38 -16.95 7.30 -3.36
CA VAL A 38 -15.86 6.31 -3.47
C VAL A 38 -16.09 5.42 -4.67
N GLU A 39 -15.09 5.33 -5.55
CA GLU A 39 -15.12 4.51 -6.77
C GLU A 39 -13.91 3.55 -6.78
N PRO A 40 -14.11 2.22 -6.86
CA PRO A 40 -15.40 1.52 -6.90
C PRO A 40 -16.12 1.53 -5.54
N ALA A 41 -17.46 1.42 -5.56
CA ALA A 41 -18.26 1.43 -4.34
C ALA A 41 -17.85 0.28 -3.40
N GLY A 42 -17.68 0.57 -2.11
CA GLY A 42 -17.23 -0.41 -1.10
C GLY A 42 -15.72 -0.68 -1.09
N ALA A 43 -14.92 -0.02 -1.93
CA ALA A 43 -13.46 -0.17 -1.94
C ALA A 43 -12.77 0.43 -0.72
N ALA A 44 -13.46 1.27 0.07
CA ALA A 44 -12.95 1.82 1.32
C ALA A 44 -14.10 2.17 2.28
N SER A 45 -13.78 2.26 3.57
CA SER A 45 -14.62 2.90 4.58
C SER A 45 -14.13 4.33 4.85
N ILE A 46 -15.08 5.24 5.05
CA ILE A 46 -14.83 6.66 5.36
C ILE A 46 -15.33 6.93 6.78
N SER A 47 -14.52 7.65 7.56
CA SER A 47 -14.91 8.20 8.86
C SER A 47 -14.71 9.72 8.85
N LEU A 48 -15.72 10.45 9.30
CA LEU A 48 -15.71 11.91 9.38
C LEU A 48 -15.68 12.35 10.85
N THR A 49 -14.85 13.35 11.16
CA THR A 49 -14.76 13.90 12.51
C THR A 49 -14.60 15.41 12.46
N PRO A 50 -15.56 16.21 12.97
CA PRO A 50 -16.83 15.80 13.59
C PRO A 50 -17.81 15.15 12.58
N GLU A 51 -18.83 14.47 13.09
CA GLU A 51 -19.96 13.99 12.29
C GLU A 51 -20.85 15.16 11.83
N PRO A 52 -21.52 15.05 10.68
CA PRO A 52 -22.44 16.09 10.21
C PRO A 52 -23.64 16.21 11.14
N ASP A 53 -24.35 17.33 11.04
CA ASP A 53 -25.62 17.50 11.73
C ASP A 53 -26.71 16.55 11.18
N LYS A 54 -27.92 16.62 11.77
CA LYS A 54 -29.06 15.78 11.37
C LYS A 54 -29.49 15.98 9.91
N ASN A 55 -29.07 17.06 9.28
CA ASN A 55 -29.37 17.42 7.91
C ASN A 55 -28.22 17.10 6.95
N GLY A 56 -27.10 16.53 7.44
CA GLY A 56 -25.93 16.22 6.63
C GLY A 56 -24.99 17.40 6.41
N ASN A 57 -25.15 18.48 7.19
CA ASN A 57 -24.42 19.72 6.99
C ASN A 57 -23.43 20.01 8.13
N TYR A 58 -22.50 20.91 7.84
CA TYR A 58 -21.51 21.43 8.78
C TYR A 58 -21.65 22.95 8.88
N PRO A 59 -21.52 23.55 10.08
CA PRO A 59 -21.38 24.99 10.21
C PRO A 59 -20.19 25.53 9.42
N GLU A 60 -20.29 26.76 8.94
CA GLU A 60 -19.18 27.46 8.30
C GLU A 60 -17.91 27.47 9.18
N ASN A 61 -16.74 27.35 8.55
CA ASN A 61 -15.42 27.25 9.17
C ASN A 61 -15.20 26.00 10.05
N THR A 62 -16.08 25.01 9.99
CA THR A 62 -15.82 23.71 10.61
C THR A 62 -14.66 23.02 9.90
N ILE A 63 -13.67 22.55 10.66
CA ILE A 63 -12.59 21.72 10.14
C ILE A 63 -13.00 20.27 10.28
N VAL A 64 -13.28 19.61 9.16
CA VAL A 64 -13.64 18.20 9.12
C VAL A 64 -12.41 17.37 8.78
N THR A 65 -12.09 16.41 9.65
CA THR A 65 -11.07 15.40 9.39
C THR A 65 -11.72 14.22 8.68
N ILE A 66 -11.16 13.85 7.53
CA ILE A 66 -11.58 12.72 6.71
C ILE A 66 -10.53 11.63 6.87
N ALA A 67 -10.93 10.47 7.38
CA ALA A 67 -10.09 9.30 7.49
C ALA A 67 -10.63 8.17 6.61
N ILE A 68 -9.76 7.59 5.79
CA ILE A 68 -10.08 6.48 4.88
C ILE A 68 -9.30 5.24 5.23
N THR A 69 -10.02 4.12 5.25
CA THR A 69 -9.45 2.79 5.36
C THR A 69 -9.79 2.01 4.10
N PRO A 70 -8.82 1.79 3.18
CA PRO A 70 -9.03 0.94 2.02
C PRO A 70 -9.40 -0.49 2.42
N SER A 71 -10.34 -1.08 1.70
CA SER A 71 -10.68 -2.49 1.81
C SER A 71 -9.50 -3.37 1.34
N PRO A 72 -9.38 -4.62 1.82
CA PRO A 72 -8.36 -5.56 1.34
C PRO A 72 -8.41 -5.69 -0.19
N GLY A 73 -7.25 -5.67 -0.83
CA GLY A 73 -7.19 -5.71 -2.29
C GLY A 73 -7.23 -4.34 -2.97
N TYR A 74 -7.28 -3.23 -2.23
CA TYR A 74 -7.28 -1.87 -2.79
C TYR A 74 -6.20 -0.98 -2.18
N ARG A 75 -5.74 0.01 -2.97
CA ARG A 75 -4.89 1.12 -2.54
C ARG A 75 -5.53 2.46 -2.91
N ILE A 76 -5.24 3.50 -2.12
CA ILE A 76 -5.61 4.87 -2.45
C ILE A 76 -4.94 5.23 -3.78
N GLY A 77 -5.75 5.61 -4.77
CA GLY A 77 -5.28 6.10 -6.06
C GLY A 77 -5.21 7.61 -6.02
N ASN A 78 -6.28 8.26 -6.47
CA ASN A 78 -6.34 9.70 -6.63
C ASN A 78 -7.57 10.27 -5.92
N TRP A 79 -7.35 11.38 -5.24
CA TRP A 79 -8.41 12.23 -4.74
C TRP A 79 -8.70 13.37 -5.72
N ASN A 80 -9.98 13.52 -6.04
CA ASN A 80 -10.50 14.67 -6.78
C ASN A 80 -11.32 15.56 -5.83
N GLY A 81 -11.28 16.88 -6.04
CA GLY A 81 -11.95 17.86 -5.17
C GLY A 81 -11.03 18.58 -4.17
N HIS A 82 -11.63 19.33 -3.25
CA HIS A 82 -10.93 20.23 -2.33
C HIS A 82 -10.51 19.51 -1.04
N VAL A 83 -9.37 18.80 -1.07
CA VAL A 83 -8.76 18.20 0.13
C VAL A 83 -7.35 18.72 0.31
N SER A 84 -6.91 18.96 1.57
CA SER A 84 -5.60 19.54 1.87
C SER A 84 -4.44 18.66 1.41
N ASP A 85 -4.57 17.35 1.62
CA ASP A 85 -3.65 16.34 1.10
C ASP A 85 -4.44 15.27 0.33
N ARG A 86 -4.02 15.03 -0.91
CA ARG A 86 -4.65 14.11 -1.87
C ARG A 86 -3.98 12.74 -1.93
N ASN A 87 -2.92 12.52 -1.16
CA ASN A 87 -2.21 11.23 -1.12
C ASN A 87 -2.23 10.61 0.27
N ALA A 88 -2.63 11.36 1.29
CA ALA A 88 -2.74 10.87 2.66
C ALA A 88 -4.06 10.09 2.89
N PRO A 89 -4.04 9.03 3.73
CA PRO A 89 -5.26 8.33 4.17
C PRO A 89 -6.09 9.17 5.16
N ILE A 90 -5.48 10.20 5.74
CA ILE A 90 -6.14 11.16 6.64
C ILE A 90 -5.86 12.55 6.10
N THR A 91 -6.92 13.32 5.88
CA THR A 91 -6.86 14.68 5.34
C THR A 91 -7.89 15.56 6.01
N THR A 92 -7.78 16.87 5.84
CA THR A 92 -8.72 17.85 6.42
C THR A 92 -9.37 18.68 5.33
N ILE A 93 -10.57 19.17 5.62
CA ILE A 93 -11.28 20.13 4.80
C ILE A 93 -11.89 21.21 5.69
N VAL A 94 -11.80 22.46 5.26
CA VAL A 94 -12.46 23.59 5.92
C VAL A 94 -13.79 23.83 5.21
N MET A 95 -14.89 23.81 5.96
CA MET A 95 -16.23 24.01 5.42
C MET A 95 -16.51 25.50 5.22
N ASP A 96 -15.96 26.07 4.15
CA ASP A 96 -16.19 27.44 3.69
C ASP A 96 -17.24 27.55 2.57
N THR A 97 -17.50 26.43 1.88
CA THR A 97 -18.44 26.27 0.77
C THR A 97 -18.94 24.81 0.72
N ASN A 98 -19.89 24.52 -0.17
CA ASN A 98 -20.28 23.13 -0.44
C ASN A 98 -19.14 22.40 -1.15
N HIS A 99 -18.74 21.26 -0.60
CA HIS A 99 -17.61 20.48 -1.09
C HIS A 99 -18.08 19.17 -1.69
N LYS A 100 -17.49 18.81 -2.83
CA LYS A 100 -17.64 17.50 -3.47
C LYS A 100 -16.26 16.87 -3.62
N VAL A 101 -16.10 15.68 -3.07
CA VAL A 101 -14.85 14.92 -3.06
C VAL A 101 -15.11 13.56 -3.71
N GLU A 102 -14.23 13.17 -4.63
CA GLU A 102 -14.30 11.85 -5.26
C GLU A 102 -12.99 11.12 -5.02
N LEU A 103 -13.10 9.89 -4.54
CA LEU A 103 -11.96 9.04 -4.21
C LEU A 103 -11.92 7.89 -5.19
N GLN A 104 -10.86 7.83 -5.99
CA GLN A 104 -10.59 6.71 -6.89
C GLN A 104 -9.58 5.76 -6.26
N LEU A 105 -9.96 4.49 -6.08
CA LEU A 105 -9.07 3.43 -5.61
C LEU A 105 -8.63 2.53 -6.76
N SER A 106 -7.41 2.03 -6.65
CA SER A 106 -6.86 1.03 -7.56
C SER A 106 -6.79 -0.31 -6.86
N ALA A 107 -7.18 -1.39 -7.54
CA ALA A 107 -6.97 -2.74 -7.03
C ALA A 107 -5.45 -3.03 -6.93
N ILE A 108 -5.02 -3.63 -5.83
CA ILE A 108 -3.71 -4.28 -5.76
C ILE A 108 -3.90 -5.67 -6.36
N VAL A 109 -3.49 -5.83 -7.61
CA VAL A 109 -3.33 -7.17 -8.18
C VAL A 109 -2.14 -7.75 -7.44
N THR A 110 -2.39 -8.55 -6.40
CA THR A 110 -1.36 -9.42 -5.87
C THR A 110 -1.06 -10.37 -7.02
N PRO A 111 0.15 -10.39 -7.61
CA PRO A 111 0.50 -11.45 -8.52
C PRO A 111 0.39 -12.73 -7.71
N SER A 112 -0.74 -13.43 -7.89
CA SER A 112 -0.95 -14.80 -7.44
C SER A 112 0.30 -15.55 -7.83
N GLU A 113 0.95 -16.19 -6.85
CA GLU A 113 2.05 -17.11 -7.10
C GLU A 113 1.73 -17.97 -8.33
N GLU A 114 2.48 -17.75 -9.40
CA GLU A 114 2.69 -18.73 -10.45
C GLU A 114 3.47 -19.89 -9.82
N SER A 115 2.74 -20.70 -9.05
CA SER A 115 3.23 -21.95 -8.49
C SER A 115 2.81 -23.07 -9.42
N HIS A 116 3.68 -23.39 -10.39
CA HIS A 116 3.94 -24.70 -11.03
C HIS A 116 4.47 -24.46 -12.45
N ALA A 117 5.66 -24.89 -12.85
CA ALA A 117 6.54 -25.90 -12.28
C ALA A 117 8.01 -25.48 -12.43
N LEU A 118 8.82 -25.85 -11.44
CA LEU A 118 10.20 -26.21 -11.71
C LEU A 118 10.14 -27.51 -12.53
N ASP A 119 10.00 -27.44 -13.85
CA ASP A 119 10.26 -28.58 -14.73
C ASP A 119 11.76 -28.86 -14.76
N THR A 120 12.29 -29.34 -13.64
CA THR A 120 13.51 -30.14 -13.63
C THR A 120 13.11 -31.61 -13.63
N ASP A 121 12.30 -32.02 -14.61
CA ASP A 121 12.09 -33.44 -14.92
C ASP A 121 12.82 -33.76 -16.22
N LEU A 122 14.07 -34.21 -16.04
CA LEU A 122 14.61 -35.39 -16.71
C LEU A 122 14.51 -35.47 -18.25
N ASN A 123 15.16 -34.56 -18.98
CA ASN A 123 15.60 -34.88 -20.36
C ASN A 123 17.03 -35.47 -20.43
N VAL A 124 17.60 -35.94 -19.32
CA VAL A 124 18.89 -36.67 -19.31
C VAL A 124 18.71 -38.17 -19.59
N LYS A 125 17.65 -38.57 -20.32
CA LYS A 125 17.57 -39.92 -20.90
C LYS A 125 17.88 -39.98 -22.39
N ASP A 126 18.00 -38.84 -23.08
CA ASP A 126 18.34 -38.78 -24.51
C ASP A 126 19.69 -38.10 -24.81
N GLN A 127 20.58 -37.99 -23.81
CA GLN A 127 21.97 -37.55 -24.01
C GLN A 127 23.03 -38.49 -23.40
N ALA A 128 22.67 -39.75 -23.12
CA ALA A 128 23.63 -40.81 -22.85
C ALA A 128 24.01 -41.63 -24.11
N ASP A 129 23.21 -41.57 -25.19
CA ASP A 129 23.37 -42.47 -26.35
C ASP A 129 23.76 -41.77 -27.67
N ARG A 130 24.40 -40.58 -27.62
CA ARG A 130 24.88 -39.90 -28.85
C ARG A 130 26.34 -39.42 -28.82
N ALA A 131 27.20 -40.15 -28.10
CA ALA A 131 28.66 -39.98 -28.15
C ALA A 131 29.40 -41.19 -28.76
N ALA A 132 28.76 -41.95 -29.66
CA ALA A 132 29.36 -43.13 -30.30
C ALA A 132 29.00 -43.26 -31.80
N ALA A 133 29.38 -42.27 -32.61
CA ALA A 133 29.55 -42.26 -34.09
C ALA A 133 29.65 -40.77 -34.48
N ASP A 134 30.69 -40.18 -35.04
CA ASP A 134 31.55 -40.56 -36.16
C ASP A 134 32.90 -39.84 -35.96
N LYS A 135 34.02 -40.57 -35.95
CA LYS A 135 34.93 -40.71 -37.10
C LYS A 135 35.94 -39.55 -37.26
N ALA A 136 37.17 -39.87 -36.83
CA ALA A 136 38.42 -39.65 -37.56
C ALA A 136 38.55 -38.41 -38.47
N ALA A 137 39.38 -37.44 -38.07
CA ALA A 137 40.62 -37.05 -38.76
C ALA A 137 41.14 -35.68 -38.27
N ALA A 138 42.47 -35.56 -38.21
CA ALA A 138 43.30 -34.38 -37.88
C ALA A 138 43.35 -34.02 -36.37
N THR A 139 44.37 -34.39 -35.61
CA THR A 139 45.78 -34.02 -35.77
C THR A 139 46.61 -35.04 -34.98
N LYS A 140 47.26 -36.01 -35.62
CA LYS A 140 48.72 -36.03 -35.89
C LYS A 140 49.47 -34.86 -35.21
N GLU A 141 50.53 -35.20 -34.46
CA GLU A 141 51.49 -34.31 -33.78
C GLU A 141 51.27 -34.08 -32.27
N ALA A 142 51.47 -35.13 -31.46
CA ALA A 142 52.15 -35.02 -30.14
C ALA A 142 52.45 -36.39 -29.48
N ALA A 143 52.74 -37.46 -30.24
CA ALA A 143 53.05 -38.79 -29.67
C ALA A 143 54.46 -39.34 -29.99
N ASP A 144 55.23 -38.71 -30.89
CA ASP A 144 56.59 -39.13 -31.20
C ASP A 144 57.62 -38.12 -30.66
N ARG A 145 57.73 -38.07 -29.33
CA ARG A 145 58.97 -37.68 -28.64
C ARG A 145 59.25 -38.61 -27.45
N ALA A 146 58.91 -39.88 -27.62
CA ALA A 146 59.27 -40.99 -26.76
C ALA A 146 60.44 -41.80 -27.35
N GLU A 147 61.36 -41.14 -28.06
CA GLU A 147 62.64 -41.71 -28.46
C GLU A 147 63.77 -40.70 -28.22
N ALA A 148 64.01 -40.38 -26.94
CA ALA A 148 65.21 -39.64 -26.56
C ALA A 148 65.81 -39.94 -25.19
N ASP A 149 65.11 -40.48 -24.18
CA ASP A 149 65.77 -40.71 -22.88
C ASP A 149 65.29 -41.98 -22.14
N LYS A 150 65.38 -43.14 -22.81
CA LYS A 150 65.62 -44.42 -22.11
C LYS A 150 67.11 -44.53 -21.81
N ALA A 151 67.61 -43.62 -20.98
CA ALA A 151 69.01 -43.59 -20.57
C ALA A 151 69.19 -43.08 -19.13
N ALA A 152 68.32 -43.48 -18.20
CA ALA A 152 68.67 -43.48 -16.79
C ALA A 152 67.81 -44.50 -16.04
N ALA A 153 68.49 -45.42 -15.35
CA ALA A 153 67.94 -46.40 -14.42
C ALA A 153 67.18 -47.59 -15.05
N ASP A 154 67.93 -48.61 -15.50
CA ASP A 154 67.94 -49.79 -14.64
C ASP A 154 69.20 -50.66 -14.82
N LYS A 155 69.86 -50.83 -13.69
CA LYS A 155 70.58 -52.02 -13.26
C LYS A 155 71.95 -52.34 -13.87
N ALA A 156 72.95 -51.90 -13.12
CA ALA A 156 74.25 -52.55 -12.98
C ALA A 156 74.13 -54.08 -12.84
N ALA A 157 74.99 -54.81 -13.56
CA ALA A 157 75.79 -55.96 -13.12
C ALA A 157 75.87 -57.08 -14.19
N ALA A 158 76.97 -57.08 -14.95
CA ALA A 158 77.64 -58.23 -15.59
C ALA A 158 78.97 -57.70 -16.19
N ASP A 159 79.92 -57.26 -15.37
CA ASP A 159 81.02 -58.03 -14.80
C ASP A 159 82.05 -58.59 -15.83
N LYS A 160 83.19 -57.89 -15.90
CA LYS A 160 84.57 -58.43 -15.95
C LYS A 160 85.00 -59.34 -17.11
N ALA A 161 85.79 -58.80 -18.03
CA ALA A 161 86.96 -59.50 -18.60
C ALA A 161 87.96 -58.54 -19.30
N ALA A 162 89.20 -58.54 -18.80
CA ALA A 162 90.48 -58.56 -19.53
C ALA A 162 90.76 -57.45 -20.59
N ALA A 163 91.76 -56.58 -20.41
CA ALA A 163 93.20 -56.83 -20.59
C ALA A 163 93.64 -56.97 -22.06
N ASP A 164 94.70 -56.23 -22.39
CA ASP A 164 95.68 -56.46 -23.47
C ASP A 164 95.27 -56.30 -24.94
N LYS A 165 95.63 -55.17 -25.54
CA LYS A 165 96.93 -55.06 -26.23
C LYS A 165 97.34 -53.61 -26.52
#